data_AF-A0A538C4F1-F1
#
_entry.id   AF-A0A538C4F1-F1
#
_cell.length_a   1.000
_cell.length_b   1.000
_cell.length_c   1.000
_cell.angle_alpha   90.00
_cell.angle_beta   90.00
_cell.angle_gamma   90.00
#
_symmetry.space_group_name_H-M   'P 1'
#
loop_
_entity.id
_entity.type
_entity.pdbx_description
1 polymer ?
#
loop_
_entity_poly.entity_id
_entity_poly.type
_entity_poly.pdbx_seq_one_letter_code
_entity_poly.pdbx_strand_id
1 'polypeptide(L)'
;MAVSICALALAPGTALAGESGGGGQEVQQAQTAGNENSTEQSASSEASSQQANVNVPIAVNSPYSNNGDVDQSNGAENNASSANYNSTEQENQQNQGGAATGVTSNDGGSSDGGNGGQQVDQSQSASNSNSTSQSAESEAESEQTNVNVPIPVNSPGSNNGEVNQSNNAENNASSANHNSTEQENQQNQGAAATGVSVSRGGDPSGGNGGQEVEQTQSANNENSTDQSASSEASSRQANVNVPIAVNSPYSNNGDVNQSNGAENNARSANYNETEQGSRQNQGGAATDVSVSGGSDPSWKGNGGQEVSQSQSASNSNETSQSAESEASSEQLNVNVPIAVNSPYSNNGDVSQSNNAENNAYSANHNSTEQQNWQNQGAAATGVSVSGGGDSSCCGYESGKGNGGQQVDQSQSASNSNSTSQSAESEAESEQANVNVPIAVNSPGSNNGDVNQSNNAENNAYSANHNHTDQSNGQNQGGAATGVSVSRGDDPPGGNGGQQVDQSQSASNSNSTSQSAESEAESEQENVNVPIAVNSPCSNNGDVDQSNDAENNAYSANHNETDQDNWQDQGGAATARTS
;
A
#
# COMPACT_ATOMS: atom_id res chain seq x y z
N MET A 1 -13.17 15.01 13.37
CA MET A 1 -13.99 15.09 14.60
C MET A 1 -14.40 13.66 14.92
N ALA A 2 -13.54 12.90 15.62
CA ALA A 2 -13.71 11.47 15.82
C ALA A 2 -14.73 11.20 16.93
N VAL A 3 -15.81 10.49 16.58
CA VAL A 3 -16.80 10.00 17.53
C VAL A 3 -16.27 8.68 18.08
N SER A 4 -15.56 8.75 19.20
CA SER A 4 -15.18 7.60 20.02
C SER A 4 -16.45 6.97 20.60
N ILE A 5 -16.94 5.89 20.01
CA ILE A 5 -18.02 5.09 20.58
C ILE A 5 -17.40 4.24 21.70
N CYS A 6 -17.50 4.73 22.94
CA CYS A 6 -17.10 3.97 24.12
C CYS A 6 -17.85 2.63 24.16
N ALA A 7 -17.11 1.53 24.02
CA ALA A 7 -17.59 0.19 24.34
C ALA A 7 -18.02 0.16 25.82
N LEU A 8 -19.29 -0.14 26.05
CA LEU A 8 -19.90 -0.22 27.38
C LEU A 8 -19.44 -1.53 28.04
N ALA A 9 -18.41 -1.46 28.90
CA ALA A 9 -18.01 -2.57 29.76
C ALA A 9 -19.11 -2.86 30.80
N LEU A 10 -19.93 -3.88 30.55
CA LEU A 10 -20.80 -4.46 31.56
C LEU A 10 -19.94 -5.15 32.63
N ALA A 11 -20.05 -4.66 33.87
CA ALA A 11 -19.31 -5.17 35.03
C ALA A 11 -19.64 -6.65 35.30
N PRO A 12 -18.69 -7.45 35.85
CA PRO A 12 -18.93 -8.84 36.19
C PRO A 12 -20.00 -8.94 37.28
N GLY A 13 -21.15 -9.53 36.94
CA GLY A 13 -22.15 -9.92 37.91
C GLY A 13 -21.66 -11.13 38.68
N THR A 14 -21.31 -10.95 39.95
CA THR A 14 -21.12 -12.08 40.87
C THR A 14 -22.44 -12.83 40.99
N ALA A 15 -22.51 -14.06 40.48
CA ALA A 15 -23.65 -14.94 40.67
C ALA A 15 -23.81 -15.23 42.17
N LEU A 16 -24.86 -14.69 42.79
CA LEU A 16 -25.21 -14.96 44.19
C LEU A 16 -25.88 -16.35 44.26
N ALA A 17 -25.32 -17.26 45.05
CA ALA A 17 -25.88 -18.59 45.30
C ALA A 17 -27.28 -18.49 45.95
N GLY A 18 -28.31 -18.91 45.22
CA GLY A 18 -29.67 -19.09 45.71
C GLY A 18 -29.90 -20.51 46.21
N GLU A 19 -30.65 -20.62 47.32
CA GLU A 19 -30.89 -21.85 48.09
C GLU A 19 -31.56 -22.99 47.30
N SER A 20 -31.07 -24.21 47.60
CA SER A 20 -31.76 -25.51 47.56
C SER A 20 -32.34 -26.00 46.21
N GLY A 21 -31.51 -26.74 45.46
CA GLY A 21 -31.93 -27.66 44.40
C GLY A 21 -31.09 -27.57 43.12
N GLY A 22 -30.11 -28.48 42.95
CA GLY A 22 -29.34 -28.68 41.70
C GLY A 22 -28.26 -27.62 41.44
N GLY A 23 -27.10 -27.71 42.09
CA GLY A 23 -26.09 -26.65 42.16
C GLY A 23 -24.96 -26.69 41.12
N GLY A 24 -25.22 -26.26 39.88
CA GLY A 24 -24.15 -25.90 38.93
C GLY A 24 -23.90 -24.39 38.90
N GLN A 25 -22.64 -23.95 38.72
CA GLN A 25 -22.29 -22.54 38.47
C GLN A 25 -21.80 -22.39 37.03
N GLU A 26 -22.44 -21.51 36.27
CA GLU A 26 -22.12 -21.23 34.88
C GLU A 26 -21.75 -19.76 34.73
N VAL A 27 -20.58 -19.49 34.15
CA VAL A 27 -20.08 -18.15 33.85
C VAL A 27 -19.93 -18.03 32.34
N GLN A 28 -20.83 -17.28 31.68
CA GLN A 28 -20.73 -16.94 30.26
C GLN A 28 -20.35 -15.47 30.09
N GLN A 29 -19.29 -15.17 29.33
CA GLN A 29 -18.88 -13.81 28.98
C GLN A 29 -18.51 -13.70 27.49
N ALA A 30 -19.00 -12.64 26.83
CA ALA A 30 -18.69 -12.32 25.44
C ALA A 30 -18.36 -10.83 25.31
N GLN A 31 -17.26 -10.48 24.63
CA GLN A 31 -16.96 -9.10 24.23
C GLN A 31 -16.52 -9.01 22.77
N THR A 32 -17.00 -7.97 22.10
CA THR A 32 -16.64 -7.62 20.73
C THR A 32 -16.16 -6.17 20.70
N ALA A 33 -15.05 -5.89 20.04
CA ALA A 33 -14.55 -4.54 19.75
C ALA A 33 -14.19 -4.46 18.27
N GLY A 34 -14.48 -3.31 17.66
CA GLY A 34 -14.27 -3.10 16.24
C GLY A 34 -13.96 -1.64 15.95
N ASN A 35 -12.93 -1.39 15.14
CA ASN A 35 -12.64 -0.07 14.57
C ASN A 35 -12.70 -0.16 13.04
N GLU A 36 -13.43 0.77 12.42
CA GLU A 36 -13.52 0.90 10.96
C GLU A 36 -13.12 2.34 10.59
N ASN A 37 -12.20 2.49 9.62
CA ASN A 37 -11.80 3.78 9.08
C ASN A 37 -11.79 3.77 7.55
N SER A 38 -12.26 4.86 6.96
CA SER A 38 -12.22 5.08 5.51
C SER A 38 -11.75 6.50 5.24
N THR A 39 -10.71 6.64 4.42
CA THR A 39 -10.12 7.92 4.03
C THR A 39 -10.06 8.04 2.52
N GLU A 40 -10.52 9.17 1.99
CA GLU A 40 -10.45 9.50 0.56
C GLU A 40 -9.86 10.91 0.43
N GLN A 41 -8.78 11.06 -0.35
CA GLN A 41 -8.10 12.33 -0.58
C GLN A 41 -7.80 12.52 -2.07
N SER A 42 -7.98 13.75 -2.53
CA SER A 42 -7.66 14.16 -3.90
C SER A 42 -7.00 15.52 -3.90
N ALA A 43 -5.92 15.67 -4.66
CA ALA A 43 -5.19 16.91 -4.85
C ALA A 43 -4.88 17.09 -6.34
N SER A 44 -5.18 18.27 -6.89
CA SER A 44 -4.86 18.62 -8.27
C SER A 44 -4.25 20.02 -8.38
N SER A 45 -3.34 20.20 -9.33
CA SER A 45 -2.63 21.46 -9.59
C SER A 45 -2.35 21.62 -11.08
N GLU A 46 -2.57 22.82 -11.60
CA GLU A 46 -2.37 23.14 -13.02
C GLU A 46 -1.66 24.50 -13.12
N ALA A 47 -0.65 24.59 -13.98
CA ALA A 47 0.06 25.82 -14.30
C ALA A 47 0.30 25.93 -15.81
N SER A 48 -0.29 26.93 -16.47
CA SER A 48 -0.20 27.08 -17.92
C SER A 48 0.13 28.50 -18.39
N SER A 49 0.86 28.59 -19.50
CA SER A 49 1.26 29.86 -20.12
C SER A 49 1.12 29.83 -21.65
N GLN A 50 0.52 30.88 -22.24
CA GLN A 50 0.38 31.02 -23.69
C GLN A 50 0.83 32.41 -24.14
N GLN A 51 1.79 32.50 -25.07
CA GLN A 51 2.42 33.75 -25.47
C GLN A 51 2.61 33.83 -27.00
N ALA A 52 2.27 34.98 -27.60
CA ALA A 52 2.39 35.17 -29.04
C ALA A 52 2.86 36.59 -29.41
N ASN A 53 3.90 36.69 -30.24
CA ASN A 53 4.38 37.94 -30.83
C ASN A 53 4.25 37.88 -32.36
N VAL A 54 3.61 38.90 -32.95
CA VAL A 54 3.37 38.95 -34.40
C VAL A 54 3.80 40.30 -34.96
N ASN A 55 4.67 40.29 -35.98
CA ASN A 55 5.12 41.46 -36.73
C ASN A 55 4.86 41.28 -38.23
N VAL A 56 4.07 42.17 -38.84
CA VAL A 56 3.69 42.10 -40.28
C VAL A 56 3.78 43.49 -40.92
N PRO A 57 4.99 44.05 -41.14
CA PRO A 57 5.14 45.35 -41.76
C PRO A 57 4.93 45.26 -43.27
N ILE A 58 4.15 46.18 -43.83
CA ILE A 58 3.82 46.21 -45.27
C ILE A 58 4.31 47.54 -45.85
N ALA A 59 5.17 47.48 -46.88
CA ALA A 59 5.67 48.64 -47.59
C ALA A 59 5.22 48.59 -49.05
N VAL A 60 4.46 49.59 -49.51
CA VAL A 60 3.95 49.64 -50.88
C VAL A 60 4.43 50.92 -51.56
N ASN A 61 5.04 50.79 -52.74
CA ASN A 61 5.57 51.92 -53.52
C ASN A 61 6.48 52.84 -52.68
N SER A 62 7.30 52.25 -51.81
CA SER A 62 8.10 52.97 -50.83
C SER A 62 9.59 52.65 -51.05
N PRO A 63 10.24 53.26 -52.06
CA PRO A 63 11.67 53.05 -52.32
C PRO A 63 12.51 53.32 -51.06
N TYR A 64 13.48 52.44 -50.81
CA TYR A 64 14.37 52.52 -49.66
C TYR A 64 13.65 52.50 -48.30
N SER A 65 12.45 51.87 -48.24
CA SER A 65 11.76 51.66 -46.97
C SER A 65 12.61 50.80 -46.04
N ASN A 66 12.63 51.15 -44.76
CA ASN A 66 13.31 50.36 -43.73
C ASN A 66 12.28 49.97 -42.67
N ASN A 67 12.07 48.67 -42.48
CA ASN A 67 11.16 48.13 -41.46
C ASN A 67 11.85 47.96 -40.10
N GLY A 68 13.17 48.16 -40.02
CA GLY A 68 13.96 48.03 -38.79
C GLY A 68 14.16 46.60 -38.35
N ASP A 69 14.99 46.40 -37.33
CA ASP A 69 15.29 45.07 -36.78
C ASP A 69 14.14 44.56 -35.90
N VAL A 70 13.97 43.24 -35.86
CA VAL A 70 12.93 42.54 -35.11
C VAL A 70 13.56 41.71 -34.01
N ASP A 71 13.19 41.99 -32.76
CA ASP A 71 13.56 41.20 -31.59
C ASP A 71 12.27 40.77 -30.88
N GLN A 72 11.99 39.46 -30.86
CA GLN A 72 10.81 38.86 -30.25
C GLN A 72 11.22 37.72 -29.33
N SER A 73 10.80 37.80 -28.08
CA SER A 73 11.15 36.83 -27.05
C SER A 73 9.94 36.45 -26.22
N ASN A 74 9.73 35.15 -26.00
CA ASN A 74 8.75 34.62 -25.04
C ASN A 74 9.47 33.80 -23.97
N GLY A 75 9.02 33.94 -22.73
CA GLY A 75 9.55 33.24 -21.56
C GLY A 75 8.41 32.76 -20.67
N ALA A 76 8.39 31.48 -20.36
CA ALA A 76 7.38 30.83 -19.52
C ALA A 76 8.05 29.97 -18.46
N GLU A 77 7.54 30.06 -17.23
CA GLU A 77 7.94 29.22 -16.10
C GLU A 77 6.65 28.77 -15.41
N ASN A 78 6.35 27.48 -15.45
CA ASN A 78 5.13 26.91 -14.87
C ASN A 78 5.49 25.82 -13.86
N ASN A 79 4.91 25.91 -12.66
CA ASN A 79 5.17 24.98 -11.56
C ASN A 79 3.84 24.50 -10.97
N ALA A 80 3.55 23.20 -11.09
CA ALA A 80 2.37 22.53 -10.53
C ALA A 80 2.79 21.45 -9.53
N SER A 81 2.15 21.40 -8.36
CA SER A 81 2.50 20.40 -7.34
C SER A 81 1.31 19.99 -6.47
N SER A 82 1.01 18.70 -6.44
CA SER A 82 -0.10 18.11 -5.70
C SER A 82 0.38 17.01 -4.76
N ALA A 83 -0.08 17.00 -3.51
CA ALA A 83 0.30 15.94 -2.58
C ALA A 83 -0.78 15.61 -1.55
N ASN A 84 -0.93 14.31 -1.25
CA ASN A 84 -1.80 13.81 -0.19
C ASN A 84 -1.00 13.05 0.87
N TYR A 85 -1.33 13.29 2.13
CA TYR A 85 -0.72 12.63 3.29
C TYR A 85 -1.81 12.10 4.21
N ASN A 86 -1.76 10.81 4.51
CA ASN A 86 -2.64 10.14 5.46
C ASN A 86 -1.85 9.31 6.48
N SER A 87 -2.33 9.31 7.73
CA SER A 87 -1.81 8.47 8.81
C SER A 87 -2.98 8.00 9.67
N THR A 88 -3.12 6.69 9.83
CA THR A 88 -4.20 6.05 10.59
C THR A 88 -3.65 5.06 11.61
N GLU A 89 -4.07 5.20 12.87
CA GLU A 89 -3.72 4.30 13.97
C GLU A 89 -5.02 3.73 14.58
N GLN A 90 -5.15 2.40 14.65
CA GLN A 90 -6.30 1.71 15.24
C GLN A 90 -5.86 0.61 16.22
N GLU A 91 -6.28 0.72 17.47
CA GLU A 91 -5.94 -0.23 18.52
C GLU A 91 -7.20 -0.78 19.21
N ASN A 92 -7.27 -2.10 19.42
CA ASN A 92 -8.23 -2.73 20.33
C ASN A 92 -7.51 -3.52 21.43
N GLN A 93 -7.76 -3.15 22.68
CA GLN A 93 -7.33 -3.92 23.85
C GLN A 93 -8.53 -4.55 24.58
N GLN A 94 -8.51 -5.86 24.78
CA GLN A 94 -9.57 -6.58 25.53
C GLN A 94 -8.98 -7.53 26.58
N ASN A 95 -9.54 -7.51 27.79
CA ASN A 95 -9.12 -8.36 28.91
C ASN A 95 -10.36 -8.96 29.60
N GLN A 96 -10.41 -10.29 29.73
CA GLN A 96 -11.48 -11.00 30.43
C GLN A 96 -10.95 -12.06 31.40
N GLY A 97 -11.64 -12.21 32.53
CA GLY A 97 -11.30 -13.17 33.57
C GLY A 97 -12.56 -13.75 34.21
N GLY A 98 -12.66 -15.08 34.25
CA GLY A 98 -13.86 -15.81 34.70
C GLY A 98 -13.47 -16.94 35.64
N ALA A 99 -14.12 -17.03 36.80
CA ALA A 99 -13.87 -18.10 37.75
C ALA A 99 -15.20 -18.67 38.28
N ALA A 100 -15.40 -19.97 38.13
CA ALA A 100 -16.49 -20.72 38.74
C ALA A 100 -15.92 -21.57 39.89
N THR A 101 -16.55 -21.51 41.07
CA THR A 101 -16.08 -22.26 42.25
C THR A 101 -17.28 -22.84 42.99
N GLY A 102 -17.43 -24.17 42.92
CA GLY A 102 -18.50 -24.91 43.58
C GLY A 102 -17.99 -25.78 44.73
N VAL A 103 -18.66 -25.72 45.89
CA VAL A 103 -18.42 -26.61 47.02
C VAL A 103 -19.69 -27.40 47.32
N THR A 104 -19.63 -28.72 47.17
CA THR A 104 -20.75 -29.61 47.49
C THR A 104 -20.46 -30.36 48.80
N SER A 105 -21.23 -30.06 49.85
CA SER A 105 -21.15 -30.75 51.15
C SER A 105 -22.44 -31.53 51.40
N ASN A 106 -22.37 -32.85 51.40
CA ASN A 106 -23.51 -33.71 51.77
C ASN A 106 -23.50 -33.96 53.28
N ASP A 107 -24.09 -33.06 54.06
CA ASP A 107 -24.41 -33.30 55.46
C ASP A 107 -25.78 -34.00 55.56
N GLY A 108 -25.75 -35.34 55.65
CA GLY A 108 -26.78 -36.20 56.25
C GLY A 108 -28.25 -35.81 56.06
N GLY A 109 -28.79 -36.05 54.87
CA GLY A 109 -30.23 -35.99 54.63
C GLY A 109 -30.55 -36.42 53.21
N SER A 110 -31.39 -37.45 53.07
CA SER A 110 -31.84 -38.03 51.79
C SER A 110 -32.27 -36.92 50.83
N SER A 111 -31.42 -36.61 49.85
CA SER A 111 -31.68 -35.61 48.83
C SER A 111 -31.23 -36.17 47.48
N ASP A 112 -32.16 -36.11 46.53
CA ASP A 112 -31.96 -36.56 45.15
C ASP A 112 -30.76 -35.82 44.53
N GLY A 113 -29.94 -36.59 43.81
CA GLY A 113 -28.60 -36.20 43.37
C GLY A 113 -28.53 -34.87 42.62
N GLY A 114 -27.82 -33.91 43.20
CA GLY A 114 -27.41 -32.69 42.52
C GLY A 114 -26.16 -32.96 41.68
N ASN A 115 -26.34 -33.13 40.36
CA ASN A 115 -25.25 -33.03 39.39
C ASN A 115 -25.01 -31.55 39.11
N GLY A 116 -24.06 -30.95 39.83
CA GLY A 116 -23.70 -29.55 39.69
C GLY A 116 -22.35 -29.38 39.01
N GLY A 117 -22.32 -29.37 37.67
CA GLY A 117 -21.10 -29.03 36.93
C GLY A 117 -20.72 -27.55 37.09
N GLN A 118 -19.43 -27.23 36.93
CA GLN A 118 -18.97 -25.84 36.86
C GLN A 118 -18.44 -25.57 35.47
N GLN A 119 -19.01 -24.57 34.81
CA GLN A 119 -18.71 -24.23 33.42
C GLN A 119 -18.30 -22.77 33.34
N VAL A 120 -17.18 -22.51 32.66
CA VAL A 120 -16.73 -21.15 32.33
C VAL A 120 -16.56 -21.08 30.81
N ASP A 121 -17.43 -20.30 30.17
CA ASP A 121 -17.40 -20.03 28.73
C ASP A 121 -17.03 -18.56 28.49
N GLN A 122 -15.93 -18.32 27.79
CA GLN A 122 -15.46 -16.97 27.45
C GLN A 122 -15.17 -16.82 25.96
N SER A 123 -15.64 -15.70 25.39
CA SER A 123 -15.36 -15.33 24.01
C SER A 123 -14.94 -13.86 23.87
N GLN A 124 -13.90 -13.63 23.06
CA GLN A 124 -13.47 -12.30 22.63
C GLN A 124 -13.30 -12.24 21.12
N SER A 125 -13.80 -11.17 20.52
CA SER A 125 -13.56 -10.83 19.12
C SER A 125 -13.08 -9.37 19.03
N ALA A 126 -12.00 -9.16 18.29
CA ALA A 126 -11.46 -7.83 18.00
C ALA A 126 -11.19 -7.71 16.49
N SER A 127 -11.60 -6.60 15.89
CA SER A 127 -11.37 -6.34 14.47
C SER A 127 -10.96 -4.89 14.19
N ASN A 128 -9.94 -4.68 13.37
CA ASN A 128 -9.62 -3.37 12.80
C ASN A 128 -9.72 -3.45 11.27
N SER A 129 -10.42 -2.50 10.66
CA SER A 129 -10.54 -2.38 9.21
C SER A 129 -10.21 -0.95 8.77
N ASN A 130 -9.33 -0.82 7.78
CA ASN A 130 -8.93 0.45 7.20
C ASN A 130 -8.95 0.40 5.67
N SER A 131 -9.53 1.43 5.06
CA SER A 131 -9.54 1.65 3.62
C SER A 131 -9.06 3.07 3.32
N THR A 132 -8.01 3.19 2.49
CA THR A 132 -7.48 4.48 2.07
C THR A 132 -7.38 4.57 0.55
N SER A 133 -7.90 5.66 -0.01
CA SER A 133 -7.79 6.01 -1.42
C SER A 133 -7.22 7.42 -1.57
N GLN A 134 -6.13 7.56 -2.36
CA GLN A 134 -5.48 8.85 -2.60
C GLN A 134 -5.18 9.06 -4.09
N SER A 135 -5.54 10.24 -4.61
CA SER A 135 -5.21 10.66 -5.98
C SER A 135 -4.49 12.02 -6.01
N ALA A 136 -3.36 12.11 -6.69
CA ALA A 136 -2.60 13.34 -6.89
C ALA A 136 -2.29 13.57 -8.39
N GLU A 137 -2.66 14.74 -8.90
CA GLU A 137 -2.51 15.10 -10.32
C GLU A 137 -1.84 16.49 -10.47
N SER A 138 -0.88 16.62 -11.38
CA SER A 138 -0.16 17.88 -11.62
C SER A 138 0.15 18.08 -13.10
N GLU A 139 -0.18 19.25 -13.64
CA GLU A 139 0.01 19.59 -15.05
C GLU A 139 0.73 20.94 -15.20
N ALA A 140 1.81 21.00 -15.99
CA ALA A 140 2.56 22.21 -16.26
C ALA A 140 2.82 22.39 -17.77
N GLU A 141 2.26 23.43 -18.38
CA GLU A 141 2.24 23.56 -19.84
C GLU A 141 2.63 24.95 -20.36
N SER A 142 3.31 24.99 -21.51
CA SER A 142 3.68 26.25 -22.16
C SER A 142 3.51 26.22 -23.68
N GLU A 143 2.92 27.28 -24.24
CA GLU A 143 2.82 27.49 -25.68
C GLU A 143 3.34 28.87 -26.06
N GLN A 144 4.31 28.92 -26.99
CA GLN A 144 4.99 30.16 -27.35
C GLN A 144 5.16 30.28 -28.86
N THR A 145 4.86 31.45 -29.41
CA THR A 145 4.93 31.67 -30.87
C THR A 145 5.46 33.06 -31.21
N ASN A 146 6.44 33.13 -32.12
CA ASN A 146 6.93 34.36 -32.73
C ASN A 146 6.76 34.31 -34.25
N VAL A 147 6.15 35.35 -34.84
CA VAL A 147 5.88 35.44 -36.27
C VAL A 147 6.37 36.77 -36.82
N ASN A 148 7.15 36.73 -37.91
CA ASN A 148 7.62 37.88 -38.66
C ASN A 148 7.33 37.70 -40.17
N VAL A 149 6.55 38.60 -40.76
CA VAL A 149 6.13 38.54 -42.18
C VAL A 149 6.21 39.93 -42.83
N PRO A 150 7.41 40.43 -43.17
CA PRO A 150 7.54 41.72 -43.86
C PRO A 150 7.22 41.59 -45.35
N ILE A 151 6.44 42.54 -45.90
CA ILE A 151 5.93 42.49 -47.28
C ILE A 151 6.23 43.79 -48.04
N PRO A 152 7.41 43.93 -48.67
CA PRO A 152 7.70 45.02 -49.60
C PRO A 152 7.18 44.75 -51.02
N VAL A 153 6.26 45.60 -51.50
CA VAL A 153 5.67 45.57 -52.85
C VAL A 153 6.06 46.84 -53.61
N ASN A 154 6.65 46.69 -54.80
CA ASN A 154 7.12 47.80 -55.63
C ASN A 154 8.04 48.78 -54.86
N SER A 155 8.83 48.27 -53.94
CA SER A 155 9.62 49.08 -53.00
C SER A 155 11.11 48.75 -53.22
N PRO A 156 11.75 49.34 -54.25
CA PRO A 156 13.13 49.03 -54.59
C PRO A 156 14.07 49.48 -53.46
N GLY A 157 15.04 48.65 -53.12
CA GLY A 157 16.00 48.91 -52.04
C GLY A 157 15.41 48.83 -50.63
N SER A 158 14.26 48.18 -50.45
CA SER A 158 13.70 47.95 -49.11
C SER A 158 14.61 47.08 -48.25
N ASN A 159 14.71 47.42 -46.97
CA ASN A 159 15.44 46.65 -45.97
C ASN A 159 14.48 46.24 -44.83
N ASN A 160 14.49 44.97 -44.46
CA ASN A 160 13.66 44.44 -43.37
C ASN A 160 14.40 44.22 -42.06
N GLY A 161 15.69 44.56 -41.98
CA GLY A 161 16.49 44.47 -40.75
C GLY A 161 16.81 43.03 -40.35
N GLU A 162 17.57 42.87 -39.27
CA GLU A 162 17.88 41.56 -38.68
C GLU A 162 16.68 41.02 -37.89
N VAL A 163 16.52 39.68 -37.84
CA VAL A 163 15.42 39.01 -37.13
C VAL A 163 16.00 38.09 -36.05
N ASN A 164 15.72 38.40 -34.79
CA ASN A 164 16.02 37.55 -33.64
C ASN A 164 14.70 37.10 -32.99
N GLN A 165 14.44 35.79 -32.99
CA GLN A 165 13.25 35.21 -32.37
C GLN A 165 13.66 34.11 -31.38
N SER A 166 13.15 34.20 -30.16
CA SER A 166 13.47 33.25 -29.10
C SER A 166 12.24 32.85 -28.29
N ASN A 167 12.15 31.56 -27.96
CA ASN A 167 11.19 31.03 -27.00
C ASN A 167 11.95 30.20 -25.96
N ASN A 168 11.67 30.43 -24.68
CA ASN A 168 12.20 29.63 -23.58
C ASN A 168 11.07 29.20 -22.64
N ALA A 169 11.01 27.91 -22.32
CA ALA A 169 10.00 27.32 -21.46
C ALA A 169 10.64 26.42 -20.40
N GLU A 170 10.20 26.58 -19.16
CA GLU A 170 10.53 25.71 -18.03
C GLU A 170 9.21 25.24 -17.38
N ASN A 171 8.94 23.94 -17.39
CA ASN A 171 7.72 23.37 -16.83
C ASN A 171 8.04 22.26 -15.83
N ASN A 172 7.53 22.38 -14.61
CA ASN A 172 7.72 21.42 -13.54
C ASN A 172 6.36 20.95 -12.99
N ALA A 173 6.09 19.65 -13.09
CA ALA A 173 4.91 19.00 -12.54
C ALA A 173 5.31 17.90 -11.54
N SER A 174 4.71 17.89 -10.35
CA SER A 174 5.01 16.87 -9.34
C SER A 174 3.81 16.45 -8.49
N SER A 175 3.52 15.15 -8.50
CA SER A 175 2.41 14.54 -7.76
C SER A 175 2.90 13.46 -6.79
N ALA A 176 2.38 13.48 -5.56
CA ALA A 176 2.77 12.48 -4.56
C ALA A 176 1.65 12.05 -3.61
N ASN A 177 1.58 10.76 -3.30
CA ASN A 177 0.72 10.24 -2.22
C ASN A 177 1.55 9.52 -1.17
N HIS A 178 1.19 9.74 0.10
CA HIS A 178 1.80 9.08 1.24
C HIS A 178 0.71 8.54 2.17
N ASN A 179 0.78 7.25 2.48
CA ASN A 179 -0.11 6.59 3.43
C ASN A 179 0.70 5.78 4.46
N SER A 180 0.31 5.88 5.72
CA SER A 180 0.85 5.08 6.81
C SER A 180 -0.31 4.56 7.67
N THR A 181 -0.40 3.23 7.82
CA THR A 181 -1.47 2.57 8.59
C THR A 181 -0.87 1.63 9.64
N GLU A 182 -1.26 1.81 10.90
CA GLU A 182 -0.91 0.92 12.01
C GLU A 182 -2.19 0.34 12.63
N GLN A 183 -2.28 -0.99 12.71
CA GLN A 183 -3.42 -1.71 13.29
C GLN A 183 -2.97 -2.77 14.29
N GLU A 184 -3.38 -2.63 15.56
CA GLU A 184 -3.08 -3.60 16.61
C GLU A 184 -4.34 -4.16 17.30
N ASN A 185 -4.35 -5.49 17.50
CA ASN A 185 -5.31 -6.18 18.36
C ASN A 185 -4.58 -6.92 19.50
N GLN A 186 -4.88 -6.58 20.76
CA GLN A 186 -4.32 -7.24 21.94
C GLN A 186 -5.44 -7.86 22.80
N GLN A 187 -5.42 -9.18 22.98
CA GLN A 187 -6.45 -9.92 23.72
C GLN A 187 -5.84 -10.86 24.78
N ASN A 188 -6.29 -10.73 26.03
CA ASN A 188 -5.92 -11.60 27.14
C ASN A 188 -7.16 -12.25 27.79
N GLN A 189 -7.14 -13.56 27.99
CA GLN A 189 -8.19 -14.32 28.69
C GLN A 189 -7.63 -15.27 29.74
N GLY A 190 -8.34 -15.39 30.87
CA GLY A 190 -8.04 -16.33 31.95
C GLY A 190 -9.32 -16.95 32.54
N ALA A 191 -9.43 -18.28 32.52
CA ALA A 191 -10.59 -18.99 33.06
C ALA A 191 -10.19 -20.10 34.04
N ALA A 192 -10.94 -20.21 35.14
CA ALA A 192 -10.73 -21.27 36.13
C ALA A 192 -12.06 -21.88 36.62
N ALA A 193 -12.18 -23.20 36.53
CA ALA A 193 -13.29 -23.97 37.11
C ALA A 193 -12.74 -24.84 38.25
N THR A 194 -13.21 -24.66 39.48
CA THR A 194 -12.70 -25.38 40.67
C THR A 194 -13.82 -26.01 41.50
N GLY A 195 -13.92 -27.35 41.43
CA GLY A 195 -14.88 -28.14 42.17
C GLY A 195 -14.29 -28.81 43.40
N VAL A 196 -15.00 -28.74 44.52
CA VAL A 196 -14.65 -29.47 45.76
C VAL A 196 -15.86 -30.27 46.25
N SER A 197 -15.71 -31.59 46.28
CA SER A 197 -16.75 -32.52 46.74
C SER A 197 -16.33 -33.22 48.03
N VAL A 198 -17.14 -33.09 49.10
CA VAL A 198 -16.88 -33.71 50.41
C VAL A 198 -18.08 -34.54 50.86
N SER A 199 -17.88 -35.85 51.05
CA SER A 199 -18.92 -36.77 51.55
C SER A 199 -18.54 -37.38 52.90
N ARG A 200 -19.39 -37.17 53.92
CA ARG A 200 -19.30 -37.80 55.24
C ARG A 200 -20.52 -38.68 55.50
N GLY A 201 -20.36 -40.00 55.29
CA GLY A 201 -21.22 -41.05 55.85
C GLY A 201 -22.71 -41.00 55.45
N GLY A 202 -23.07 -41.74 54.40
CA GLY A 202 -24.44 -42.00 53.96
C GLY A 202 -24.44 -42.71 52.61
N ASP A 203 -25.46 -43.52 52.34
CA ASP A 203 -25.63 -44.32 51.10
C ASP A 203 -25.50 -43.41 49.86
N PRO A 204 -24.48 -43.60 48.98
CA PRO A 204 -24.10 -42.58 48.01
C PRO A 204 -24.83 -42.76 46.67
N SER A 205 -25.71 -41.82 46.32
CA SER A 205 -26.09 -41.56 44.93
C SER A 205 -25.05 -40.62 44.30
N GLY A 206 -24.32 -41.14 43.30
CA GLY A 206 -23.18 -40.48 42.67
C GLY A 206 -23.55 -39.14 42.03
N GLY A 207 -22.90 -38.08 42.48
CA GLY A 207 -22.87 -36.79 41.77
C GLY A 207 -21.74 -36.82 40.75
N ASN A 208 -22.10 -36.67 39.46
CA ASN A 208 -21.17 -36.41 38.37
C ASN A 208 -21.31 -34.93 37.99
N GLY A 209 -20.52 -34.05 38.60
CA GLY A 209 -20.36 -32.67 38.15
C GLY A 209 -19.01 -32.54 37.44
N GLY A 210 -19.02 -32.43 36.10
CA GLY A 210 -17.82 -32.12 35.34
C GLY A 210 -17.38 -30.66 35.54
N GLN A 211 -16.08 -30.39 35.39
CA GLN A 211 -15.53 -29.03 35.34
C GLN A 211 -15.08 -28.77 33.91
N GLU A 212 -15.69 -27.78 33.25
CA GLU A 212 -15.40 -27.46 31.86
C GLU A 212 -14.98 -25.98 31.75
N VAL A 213 -13.92 -25.74 31.01
CA VAL A 213 -13.45 -24.40 30.64
C VAL A 213 -13.36 -24.34 29.13
N GLU A 214 -14.18 -23.49 28.51
CA GLU A 214 -14.14 -23.21 27.06
C GLU A 214 -13.75 -21.73 26.83
N GLN A 215 -12.68 -21.51 26.08
CA GLN A 215 -12.19 -20.17 25.74
C GLN A 215 -11.92 -20.02 24.24
N THR A 216 -12.47 -18.96 23.65
CA THR A 216 -12.25 -18.62 22.24
C THR A 216 -11.79 -17.16 22.07
N GLN A 217 -10.75 -16.94 21.26
CA GLN A 217 -10.31 -15.60 20.82
C GLN A 217 -10.18 -15.53 19.29
N SER A 218 -10.70 -14.45 18.73
CA SER A 218 -10.48 -14.07 17.32
C SER A 218 -9.96 -12.64 17.25
N ALA A 219 -8.91 -12.42 16.47
CA ALA A 219 -8.34 -11.11 16.17
C ALA A 219 -8.10 -10.99 14.65
N ASN A 220 -8.68 -9.96 14.03
CA ASN A 220 -8.59 -9.73 12.59
C ASN A 220 -8.16 -8.29 12.29
N ASN A 221 -7.15 -8.11 11.44
CA ASN A 221 -6.78 -6.80 10.88
C ASN A 221 -6.89 -6.85 9.35
N GLU A 222 -7.63 -5.91 8.78
CA GLU A 222 -7.82 -5.75 7.34
C GLU A 222 -7.41 -4.35 6.90
N ASN A 223 -6.52 -4.25 5.90
CA ASN A 223 -6.11 -2.99 5.29
C ASN A 223 -6.19 -3.06 3.76
N SER A 224 -6.76 -2.03 3.17
CA SER A 224 -6.82 -1.81 1.72
C SER A 224 -6.28 -0.41 1.42
N THR A 225 -5.32 -0.31 0.51
CA THR A 225 -4.73 0.98 0.10
C THR A 225 -4.61 1.08 -1.40
N ASP A 226 -5.25 2.11 -1.96
CA ASP A 226 -5.20 2.46 -3.38
C ASP A 226 -4.59 3.86 -3.53
N GLN A 227 -3.52 3.98 -4.32
CA GLN A 227 -2.84 5.26 -4.58
C GLN A 227 -2.57 5.47 -6.07
N SER A 228 -2.85 6.67 -6.56
CA SER A 228 -2.60 7.08 -7.95
C SER A 228 -1.94 8.45 -8.01
N ALA A 229 -0.79 8.55 -8.68
CA ALA A 229 -0.07 9.80 -8.87
C ALA A 229 0.26 10.00 -10.35
N SER A 230 -0.13 11.14 -10.92
CA SER A 230 0.12 11.50 -12.32
C SER A 230 0.71 12.90 -12.45
N SER A 231 1.70 13.07 -13.32
CA SER A 231 2.38 14.35 -13.58
C SER A 231 2.67 14.53 -15.07
N GLU A 232 2.32 15.68 -15.62
CA GLU A 232 2.57 16.02 -17.03
C GLU A 232 3.26 17.39 -17.15
N ALA A 233 4.37 17.44 -17.89
CA ALA A 233 5.11 18.67 -18.17
C ALA A 233 5.37 18.81 -19.67
N SER A 234 4.78 19.82 -20.33
CA SER A 234 4.83 19.95 -21.78
C SER A 234 5.13 21.36 -22.31
N SER A 235 5.75 21.42 -23.49
CA SER A 235 6.07 22.70 -24.14
C SER A 235 5.90 22.64 -25.66
N ARG A 236 5.33 23.71 -26.24
CA ARG A 236 5.23 23.90 -27.69
C ARG A 236 5.75 25.27 -28.09
N GLN A 237 6.72 25.31 -29.00
CA GLN A 237 7.43 26.54 -29.35
C GLN A 237 7.60 26.68 -30.85
N ALA A 238 7.25 27.85 -31.40
CA ALA A 238 7.36 28.13 -32.83
C ALA A 238 7.97 29.51 -33.13
N ASN A 239 8.96 29.56 -34.01
CA ASN A 239 9.47 30.78 -34.61
C ASN A 239 9.29 30.74 -36.13
N VAL A 240 8.61 31.73 -36.70
CA VAL A 240 8.27 31.77 -38.12
C VAL A 240 8.70 33.11 -38.73
N ASN A 241 9.51 33.04 -39.80
CA ASN A 241 9.95 34.19 -40.59
C ASN A 241 9.63 33.97 -42.07
N VAL A 242 8.78 34.83 -42.66
CA VAL A 242 8.33 34.71 -44.06
C VAL A 242 8.36 36.08 -44.74
N PRO A 243 9.54 36.59 -45.12
CA PRO A 243 9.62 37.85 -45.86
C PRO A 243 9.19 37.66 -47.32
N ILE A 244 8.36 38.55 -47.85
CA ILE A 244 7.77 38.44 -49.20
C ILE A 244 8.04 39.71 -50.02
N ALA A 245 9.02 39.65 -50.92
CA ALA A 245 9.40 40.75 -51.81
C ALA A 245 8.81 40.60 -53.22
N VAL A 246 7.97 41.56 -53.63
CA VAL A 246 7.31 41.55 -54.96
C VAL A 246 7.65 42.81 -55.74
N ASN A 247 8.29 42.65 -56.91
CA ASN A 247 8.77 43.75 -57.75
C ASN A 247 9.64 44.76 -56.97
N SER A 248 10.44 44.28 -56.02
CA SER A 248 11.23 45.09 -55.09
C SER A 248 12.71 44.75 -55.28
N PRO A 249 13.34 45.19 -56.40
CA PRO A 249 14.73 44.88 -56.68
C PRO A 249 15.65 45.44 -55.59
N TYR A 250 16.78 44.77 -55.35
CA TYR A 250 17.74 45.12 -54.30
C TYR A 250 17.14 45.07 -52.87
N SER A 251 16.10 44.28 -52.65
CA SER A 251 15.55 44.08 -51.31
C SER A 251 16.50 43.27 -50.43
N ASN A 252 16.59 43.61 -49.15
CA ASN A 252 17.40 42.91 -48.16
C ASN A 252 16.54 42.50 -46.96
N ASN A 253 16.58 41.22 -46.59
CA ASN A 253 15.83 40.70 -45.45
C ASN A 253 16.64 40.56 -44.16
N GLY A 254 17.95 40.86 -44.19
CA GLY A 254 18.83 40.74 -43.03
C GLY A 254 19.04 39.29 -42.59
N ASP A 255 19.87 39.10 -41.57
CA ASP A 255 20.17 37.78 -41.02
C ASP A 255 19.04 37.32 -40.08
N VAL A 256 18.86 36.01 -39.96
CA VAL A 256 17.76 35.39 -39.19
C VAL A 256 18.35 34.45 -38.13
N ASN A 257 18.10 34.75 -36.86
CA ASN A 257 18.41 33.89 -35.73
C ASN A 257 17.12 33.45 -35.04
N GLN A 258 16.84 32.14 -35.05
CA GLN A 258 15.67 31.55 -34.39
C GLN A 258 16.13 30.49 -33.39
N SER A 259 15.61 30.56 -32.18
CA SER A 259 15.98 29.65 -31.09
C SER A 259 14.77 29.24 -30.26
N ASN A 260 14.70 27.96 -29.92
CA ASN A 260 13.74 27.42 -28.96
C ASN A 260 14.49 26.62 -27.88
N GLY A 261 14.15 26.85 -26.62
CA GLY A 261 14.67 26.15 -25.45
C GLY A 261 13.53 25.64 -24.57
N ALA A 262 13.54 24.36 -24.23
CA ALA A 262 12.54 23.73 -23.39
C ALA A 262 13.20 22.85 -22.32
N GLU A 263 12.78 23.01 -21.07
CA GLU A 263 13.09 22.12 -19.95
C GLU A 263 11.77 21.67 -19.31
N ASN A 264 11.46 20.37 -19.38
CA ASN A 264 10.23 19.81 -18.83
C ASN A 264 10.55 18.70 -17.83
N ASN A 265 10.00 18.80 -16.63
CA ASN A 265 10.22 17.85 -15.54
C ASN A 265 8.89 17.36 -14.96
N ALA A 266 8.60 16.07 -15.12
CA ALA A 266 7.43 15.40 -14.54
C ALA A 266 7.84 14.34 -13.50
N ARG A 267 7.24 14.39 -12.30
CA ARG A 267 7.60 13.49 -11.19
C ARG A 267 6.39 12.99 -10.40
N SER A 268 6.11 11.70 -10.48
CA SER A 268 5.02 11.04 -9.75
C SER A 268 5.51 9.99 -8.77
N ALA A 269 4.97 9.98 -7.54
CA ALA A 269 5.35 8.97 -6.56
C ALA A 269 4.24 8.54 -5.59
N ASN A 270 4.18 7.26 -5.25
CA ASN A 270 3.33 6.73 -4.18
C ASN A 270 4.14 6.01 -3.11
N TYR A 271 3.86 6.31 -1.85
CA TYR A 271 4.46 5.68 -0.68
C TYR A 271 3.38 5.10 0.22
N ASN A 272 3.49 3.81 0.52
CA ASN A 272 2.62 3.11 1.46
C ASN A 272 3.45 2.34 2.49
N GLU A 273 3.07 2.49 3.76
CA GLU A 273 3.58 1.73 4.89
C GLU A 273 2.39 1.16 5.68
N THR A 274 2.37 -0.17 5.86
CA THR A 274 1.33 -0.85 6.62
C THR A 274 1.96 -1.75 7.68
N GLU A 275 1.60 -1.55 8.95
CA GLU A 275 1.95 -2.44 10.06
C GLU A 275 0.67 -3.04 10.67
N GLN A 276 0.59 -4.37 10.73
CA GLN A 276 -0.53 -5.09 11.32
C GLN A 276 -0.06 -6.12 12.35
N GLY A 277 -0.57 -6.01 13.57
CA GLY A 277 -0.21 -6.86 14.69
C GLY A 277 -1.42 -7.49 15.39
N SER A 278 -1.33 -8.78 15.71
CA SER A 278 -2.25 -9.44 16.64
C SER A 278 -1.50 -10.21 17.72
N ARG A 279 -1.77 -9.90 19.01
CA ARG A 279 -1.19 -10.59 20.17
C ARG A 279 -2.31 -11.20 21.04
N GLN A 280 -2.29 -12.52 21.22
CA GLN A 280 -3.32 -13.25 21.95
C GLN A 280 -2.71 -14.16 23.04
N ASN A 281 -3.14 -14.02 24.30
CA ASN A 281 -2.82 -14.96 25.39
C ASN A 281 -4.08 -15.59 25.99
N GLN A 282 -4.05 -16.91 26.21
CA GLN A 282 -5.08 -17.67 26.93
C GLN A 282 -4.49 -18.55 28.03
N GLY A 283 -5.20 -18.59 29.17
CA GLY A 283 -4.89 -19.44 30.32
C GLY A 283 -6.14 -20.09 30.90
N GLY A 284 -6.17 -21.42 30.99
CA GLY A 284 -7.35 -22.19 31.41
C GLY A 284 -6.99 -23.26 32.43
N ALA A 285 -7.74 -23.35 33.54
CA ALA A 285 -7.51 -24.37 34.56
C ALA A 285 -8.82 -25.01 35.05
N ALA A 286 -8.94 -26.33 34.87
CA ALA A 286 -10.01 -27.13 35.46
C ALA A 286 -9.44 -28.00 36.59
N THR A 287 -9.91 -27.78 37.82
CA THR A 287 -9.45 -28.53 39.00
C THR A 287 -10.62 -29.16 39.75
N ASP A 288 -10.53 -30.46 40.01
CA ASP A 288 -11.47 -31.16 40.90
C ASP A 288 -10.76 -31.81 42.08
N VAL A 289 -11.32 -31.64 43.27
CA VAL A 289 -10.85 -32.28 44.49
C VAL A 289 -12.00 -33.05 45.15
N SER A 290 -11.89 -34.37 45.13
CA SER A 290 -12.86 -35.29 45.72
C SER A 290 -12.29 -35.95 46.98
N VAL A 291 -12.94 -35.74 48.13
CA VAL A 291 -12.53 -36.28 49.45
C VAL A 291 -13.62 -37.17 50.04
N SER A 292 -13.33 -38.47 50.23
CA SER A 292 -14.26 -39.43 50.84
C SER A 292 -13.81 -39.89 52.23
N GLY A 293 -14.76 -39.93 53.18
CA GLY A 293 -14.51 -40.30 54.59
C GLY A 293 -15.28 -41.52 55.09
N GLY A 294 -15.63 -42.49 54.23
CA GLY A 294 -16.49 -43.63 54.60
C GLY A 294 -15.95 -44.99 54.12
N SER A 295 -16.29 -46.05 54.87
CA SER A 295 -15.82 -47.43 54.73
C SER A 295 -16.51 -48.25 53.61
N ASP A 296 -16.98 -47.62 52.53
CA ASP A 296 -17.69 -48.31 51.44
C ASP A 296 -17.05 -47.97 50.06
N PRO A 297 -16.57 -48.96 49.28
CA PRO A 297 -15.79 -48.72 48.06
C PRO A 297 -16.63 -48.49 46.79
N SER A 298 -17.96 -48.38 46.90
CA SER A 298 -18.86 -48.17 45.76
C SER A 298 -18.95 -46.69 45.35
N TRP A 299 -17.86 -46.11 44.85
CA TRP A 299 -17.87 -44.77 44.27
C TRP A 299 -18.02 -44.82 42.74
N LYS A 300 -19.11 -44.23 42.22
CA LYS A 300 -19.29 -43.88 40.81
C LYS A 300 -19.34 -42.36 40.67
N GLY A 301 -18.23 -41.70 40.91
CA GLY A 301 -18.13 -40.26 40.71
C GLY A 301 -16.72 -39.91 40.31
N ASN A 302 -16.53 -39.64 39.03
CA ASN A 302 -15.51 -38.72 38.54
C ASN A 302 -16.22 -37.95 37.42
N GLY A 303 -16.54 -36.67 37.65
CA GLY A 303 -16.82 -35.76 36.52
C GLY A 303 -15.54 -35.65 35.68
N GLY A 304 -15.67 -35.55 34.36
CA GLY A 304 -14.53 -35.20 33.51
C GLY A 304 -14.04 -33.79 33.83
N GLN A 305 -12.72 -33.58 33.75
CA GLN A 305 -12.13 -32.24 33.71
C GLN A 305 -11.74 -31.97 32.26
N GLU A 306 -12.35 -30.97 31.63
CA GLU A 306 -12.09 -30.63 30.24
C GLU A 306 -11.69 -29.15 30.15
N VAL A 307 -10.56 -28.88 29.49
CA VAL A 307 -10.14 -27.53 29.12
C VAL A 307 -9.98 -27.49 27.61
N SER A 308 -10.82 -26.69 26.96
CA SER A 308 -10.81 -26.47 25.51
C SER A 308 -10.46 -25.02 25.21
N GLN A 309 -9.38 -24.80 24.45
CA GLN A 309 -8.90 -23.47 24.09
C GLN A 309 -8.72 -23.33 22.57
N SER A 310 -9.19 -22.22 22.03
CA SER A 310 -9.00 -21.89 20.63
C SER A 310 -8.60 -20.43 20.41
N GLN A 311 -7.57 -20.22 19.58
CA GLN A 311 -7.14 -18.91 19.11
C GLN A 311 -7.03 -18.87 17.59
N SER A 312 -7.61 -17.82 17.02
CA SER A 312 -7.45 -17.46 15.61
C SER A 312 -6.98 -16.01 15.51
N ALA A 313 -5.92 -15.79 14.72
CA ALA A 313 -5.43 -14.47 14.37
C ALA A 313 -5.22 -14.38 12.86
N SER A 314 -5.72 -13.30 12.24
CA SER A 314 -5.54 -13.06 10.82
C SER A 314 -5.20 -11.61 10.52
N ASN A 315 -4.20 -11.41 9.65
CA ASN A 315 -3.87 -10.10 9.09
C ASN A 315 -3.97 -10.19 7.56
N SER A 316 -4.68 -9.25 6.94
CA SER A 316 -4.84 -9.15 5.49
C SER A 316 -4.51 -7.74 5.03
N ASN A 317 -3.63 -7.62 4.03
CA ASN A 317 -3.25 -6.37 3.40
C ASN A 317 -3.38 -6.47 1.87
N GLU A 318 -4.08 -5.50 1.28
CA GLU A 318 -4.12 -5.28 -0.16
C GLU A 318 -3.60 -3.88 -0.48
N THR A 319 -2.64 -3.80 -1.40
CA THR A 319 -2.05 -2.53 -1.84
C THR A 319 -1.99 -2.45 -3.35
N SER A 320 -2.54 -1.37 -3.92
CA SER A 320 -2.48 -1.03 -5.34
C SER A 320 -1.90 0.37 -5.51
N GLN A 321 -0.83 0.52 -6.32
CA GLN A 321 -0.19 1.81 -6.58
C GLN A 321 0.07 2.01 -8.08
N SER A 322 -0.31 3.17 -8.62
CA SER A 322 0.01 3.60 -10.00
C SER A 322 0.70 4.96 -10.00
N ALA A 323 1.87 5.06 -10.64
CA ALA A 323 2.61 6.29 -10.82
C ALA A 323 2.94 6.51 -12.30
N GLU A 324 2.51 7.65 -12.86
CA GLU A 324 2.64 7.99 -14.28
C GLU A 324 3.27 9.38 -14.42
N SER A 325 4.26 9.53 -15.32
CA SER A 325 4.95 10.80 -15.55
C SER A 325 5.26 10.99 -17.03
N GLU A 326 4.89 12.14 -17.58
CA GLU A 326 5.11 12.46 -18.99
C GLU A 326 5.80 13.83 -19.13
N ALA A 327 6.91 13.88 -19.87
CA ALA A 327 7.65 15.10 -20.16
C ALA A 327 7.87 15.26 -21.67
N SER A 328 7.32 16.31 -22.29
CA SER A 328 7.35 16.45 -23.75
C SER A 328 7.65 17.86 -24.27
N SER A 329 8.29 17.92 -25.44
CA SER A 329 8.59 19.20 -26.09
C SER A 329 8.45 19.15 -27.62
N GLU A 330 7.76 20.12 -28.20
CA GLU A 330 7.68 20.35 -29.65
C GLU A 330 8.28 21.70 -30.01
N GLN A 331 9.27 21.74 -30.90
CA GLN A 331 10.02 22.94 -31.25
C GLN A 331 10.18 23.11 -32.76
N LEU A 332 9.75 24.26 -33.28
CA LEU A 332 9.75 24.52 -34.71
C LEU A 332 10.37 25.89 -35.05
N ASN A 333 11.36 25.90 -35.93
CA ASN A 333 11.88 27.12 -36.56
C ASN A 333 11.64 27.06 -38.07
N VAL A 334 11.00 28.09 -38.63
CA VAL A 334 10.67 28.17 -40.06
C VAL A 334 11.16 29.49 -40.64
N ASN A 335 11.91 29.40 -41.73
CA ASN A 335 12.34 30.52 -42.55
C ASN A 335 11.98 30.28 -44.03
N VAL A 336 11.11 31.13 -44.59
CA VAL A 336 10.63 30.99 -45.98
C VAL A 336 10.67 32.35 -46.68
N PRO A 337 11.86 32.81 -47.12
CA PRO A 337 11.95 34.06 -47.85
C PRO A 337 11.49 33.87 -49.32
N ILE A 338 10.63 34.78 -49.79
CA ILE A 338 10.02 34.72 -51.11
C ILE A 338 10.36 35.98 -51.91
N ALA A 339 11.04 35.81 -53.04
CA ALA A 339 11.36 36.88 -53.98
C ALA A 339 10.70 36.64 -55.35
N VAL A 340 9.82 37.56 -55.77
CA VAL A 340 9.13 37.52 -57.06
C VAL A 340 9.42 38.78 -57.86
N ASN A 341 10.02 38.63 -59.05
CA ASN A 341 10.47 39.75 -59.90
C ASN A 341 11.35 40.77 -59.14
N SER A 342 12.15 40.30 -58.19
CA SER A 342 12.94 41.14 -57.29
C SER A 342 14.42 40.78 -57.47
N PRO A 343 15.04 41.20 -58.59
CA PRO A 343 16.44 40.87 -58.87
C PRO A 343 17.39 41.46 -57.82
N TYR A 344 18.51 40.78 -57.61
CA TYR A 344 19.55 41.14 -56.65
C TYR A 344 19.05 41.27 -55.21
N SER A 345 18.05 40.47 -54.83
CA SER A 345 17.57 40.43 -53.45
C SER A 345 18.47 39.56 -52.58
N ASN A 346 18.65 39.94 -51.32
CA ASN A 346 19.47 39.21 -50.36
C ASN A 346 18.64 38.80 -49.15
N ASN A 347 18.73 37.54 -48.73
CA ASN A 347 17.99 37.02 -47.59
C ASN A 347 18.81 36.85 -46.31
N GLY A 348 20.09 37.25 -46.32
CA GLY A 348 20.98 37.12 -45.17
C GLY A 348 21.31 35.68 -44.82
N ASP A 349 22.12 35.50 -43.79
CA ASP A 349 22.45 34.19 -43.22
C ASP A 349 21.36 33.72 -42.25
N VAL A 350 21.20 32.41 -42.11
CA VAL A 350 20.15 31.79 -41.30
C VAL A 350 20.76 30.88 -40.24
N SER A 351 20.49 31.16 -38.96
CA SER A 351 20.84 30.30 -37.83
C SER A 351 19.56 29.86 -37.11
N GLN A 352 19.29 28.56 -37.10
CA GLN A 352 18.12 27.99 -36.42
C GLN A 352 18.57 26.93 -35.42
N SER A 353 18.07 27.01 -34.20
CA SER A 353 18.45 26.10 -33.13
C SER A 353 17.26 25.68 -32.27
N ASN A 354 17.22 24.40 -31.91
CA ASN A 354 16.28 23.86 -30.93
C ASN A 354 17.07 23.09 -29.86
N ASN A 355 16.72 23.30 -28.59
CA ASN A 355 17.27 22.58 -27.45
C ASN A 355 16.14 22.11 -26.54
N ALA A 356 16.06 20.81 -26.29
CA ALA A 356 15.03 20.19 -25.46
C ALA A 356 15.68 19.32 -24.38
N GLU A 357 15.22 19.47 -23.15
CA GLU A 357 15.54 18.61 -22.01
C GLU A 357 14.24 18.14 -21.37
N ASN A 358 13.93 16.84 -21.44
CA ASN A 358 12.70 16.28 -20.88
C ASN A 358 13.03 15.17 -19.90
N ASN A 359 12.49 15.28 -18.69
CA ASN A 359 12.75 14.36 -17.60
C ASN A 359 11.44 13.86 -16.97
N ALA A 360 11.18 12.54 -17.06
CA ALA A 360 10.03 11.88 -16.46
C ALA A 360 10.45 10.85 -15.41
N TYR A 361 9.87 10.91 -14.21
CA TYR A 361 10.19 10.02 -13.09
C TYR A 361 8.95 9.50 -12.37
N SER A 362 8.72 8.19 -12.41
CA SER A 362 7.62 7.54 -11.70
C SER A 362 8.10 6.48 -10.71
N ALA A 363 7.58 6.52 -9.48
CA ALA A 363 7.98 5.56 -8.46
C ALA A 363 6.84 5.10 -7.54
N ASN A 364 6.80 3.80 -7.23
CA ASN A 364 5.95 3.27 -6.16
C ASN A 364 6.80 2.57 -5.10
N HIS A 365 6.48 2.83 -3.83
CA HIS A 365 7.09 2.19 -2.68
C HIS A 365 6.02 1.62 -1.77
N ASN A 366 6.12 0.33 -1.47
CA ASN A 366 5.28 -0.36 -0.50
C ASN A 366 6.14 -1.09 0.52
N SER A 367 5.80 -0.94 1.80
CA SER A 367 6.36 -1.70 2.91
C SER A 367 5.22 -2.25 3.76
N THR A 368 5.19 -3.57 3.92
CA THR A 368 4.14 -4.25 4.70
C THR A 368 4.78 -5.14 5.76
N GLU A 369 4.46 -4.91 7.03
CA GLU A 369 4.82 -5.78 8.15
C GLU A 369 3.57 -6.38 8.79
N GLN A 370 3.51 -7.71 8.87
CA GLN A 370 2.40 -8.44 9.49
C GLN A 370 2.89 -9.45 10.52
N GLN A 371 2.41 -9.32 11.75
CA GLN A 371 2.79 -10.21 12.86
C GLN A 371 1.57 -10.79 13.59
N ASN A 372 1.59 -12.11 13.82
CA ASN A 372 0.68 -12.76 14.76
C ASN A 372 1.47 -13.49 15.84
N TRP A 373 1.14 -13.25 17.11
CA TRP A 373 1.72 -13.96 18.24
C TRP A 373 0.63 -14.55 19.14
N GLN A 374 0.65 -15.87 19.31
CA GLN A 374 -0.35 -16.63 20.03
C GLN A 374 0.29 -17.52 21.09
N ASN A 375 -0.24 -17.47 22.31
CA ASN A 375 0.25 -18.26 23.45
C ASN A 375 -0.90 -18.85 24.27
N GLN A 376 -0.87 -20.17 24.49
CA GLN A 376 -1.90 -20.91 25.24
C GLN A 376 -1.30 -21.77 26.35
N GLY A 377 -1.92 -21.70 27.53
CA GLY A 377 -1.65 -22.55 28.68
C GLY A 377 -2.91 -23.20 29.25
N ALA A 378 -2.95 -24.53 29.34
CA ALA A 378 -4.09 -25.26 29.88
C ALA A 378 -3.67 -26.34 30.89
N ALA A 379 -4.42 -26.45 31.98
CA ALA A 379 -4.20 -27.47 33.00
C ALA A 379 -5.52 -28.13 33.46
N ALA A 380 -5.61 -29.45 33.32
CA ALA A 380 -6.69 -30.26 33.88
C ALA A 380 -6.14 -31.13 35.02
N THR A 381 -6.60 -30.91 36.25
CA THR A 381 -6.11 -31.63 37.45
C THR A 381 -7.24 -32.27 38.23
N GLY A 382 -7.20 -33.60 38.38
CA GLY A 382 -8.12 -34.37 39.21
C GLY A 382 -7.41 -34.98 40.42
N VAL A 383 -7.91 -34.73 41.64
CA VAL A 383 -7.36 -35.29 42.87
C VAL A 383 -8.44 -36.08 43.62
N SER A 384 -8.23 -37.39 43.77
CA SER A 384 -9.12 -38.27 44.54
C SER A 384 -8.42 -38.78 45.81
N VAL A 385 -9.02 -38.51 46.98
CA VAL A 385 -8.53 -38.98 48.28
C VAL A 385 -9.55 -39.90 48.93
N SER A 386 -9.18 -41.18 49.12
CA SER A 386 -10.02 -42.18 49.79
C SER A 386 -9.59 -42.42 51.24
N GLY A 387 -10.50 -42.23 52.20
CA GLY A 387 -10.30 -42.51 53.61
C GLY A 387 -10.43 -44.00 53.94
N GLY A 388 -9.33 -44.66 54.29
CA GLY A 388 -9.33 -46.07 54.70
C GLY A 388 -10.10 -46.31 56.00
N GLY A 389 -11.20 -47.07 55.90
CA GLY A 389 -11.88 -47.68 57.04
C GLY A 389 -11.78 -49.20 56.95
N ASP A 390 -11.17 -49.83 57.94
CA ASP A 390 -11.05 -51.30 58.06
C ASP A 390 -12.45 -51.96 58.07
N SER A 391 -12.83 -52.70 57.01
CA SER A 391 -13.89 -53.71 57.15
C SER A 391 -13.79 -54.82 56.09
N SER A 392 -13.93 -56.07 56.57
CA SER A 392 -13.84 -57.31 55.80
C SER A 392 -15.20 -57.79 55.27
N CYS A 393 -15.18 -58.52 54.15
CA CYS A 393 -16.29 -59.26 53.50
C CYS A 393 -17.31 -58.33 52.82
N CYS A 394 -17.62 -58.40 51.53
CA CYS A 394 -17.96 -59.54 50.65
C CYS A 394 -17.79 -59.11 49.19
N GLY A 395 -17.64 -60.08 48.27
CA GLY A 395 -17.40 -59.84 46.84
C GLY A 395 -18.55 -59.10 46.15
N TYR A 396 -18.25 -57.89 45.69
CA TYR A 396 -19.04 -57.12 44.72
C TYR A 396 -18.09 -56.51 43.70
N GLU A 397 -18.52 -56.49 42.43
CA GLU A 397 -17.73 -56.05 41.29
C GLU A 397 -17.32 -54.57 41.42
N SER A 398 -16.02 -54.30 41.35
CA SER A 398 -15.45 -52.95 41.33
C SER A 398 -15.90 -52.21 40.07
N GLY A 399 -16.85 -51.30 40.20
CA GLY A 399 -17.23 -50.36 39.16
C GLY A 399 -16.06 -49.42 38.85
N LYS A 400 -15.58 -49.46 37.60
CA LYS A 400 -14.51 -48.61 37.07
C LYS A 400 -14.98 -47.15 37.05
N GLY A 401 -14.32 -46.27 37.80
CA GLY A 401 -14.53 -44.81 37.70
C GLY A 401 -13.89 -44.29 36.41
N ASN A 402 -14.70 -43.74 35.51
CA ASN A 402 -14.29 -43.16 34.23
C ASN A 402 -14.47 -41.63 34.29
N GLY A 403 -13.51 -40.91 34.86
CA GLY A 403 -13.41 -39.46 34.62
C GLY A 403 -12.07 -39.21 33.96
N GLY A 404 -12.10 -38.77 32.71
CA GLY A 404 -10.90 -38.39 31.98
C GLY A 404 -10.48 -36.96 32.36
N GLN A 405 -9.16 -36.71 32.31
CA GLN A 405 -8.63 -35.35 32.24
C GLN A 405 -8.28 -35.08 30.78
N GLN A 406 -8.97 -34.13 30.15
CA GLN A 406 -8.74 -33.77 28.76
C GLN A 406 -8.35 -32.30 28.63
N VAL A 407 -7.30 -32.06 27.85
CA VAL A 407 -6.86 -30.72 27.46
C VAL A 407 -6.79 -30.71 25.94
N ASP A 408 -7.66 -29.91 25.32
CA ASP A 408 -7.72 -29.73 23.87
C ASP A 408 -7.33 -28.28 23.54
N GLN A 409 -6.23 -28.09 22.81
CA GLN A 409 -5.70 -26.77 22.44
C GLN A 409 -5.55 -26.64 20.92
N SER A 410 -5.99 -25.51 20.38
CA SER A 410 -5.88 -25.19 18.96
C SER A 410 -5.42 -23.75 18.72
N GLN A 411 -4.42 -23.57 17.86
CA GLN A 411 -3.97 -22.26 17.38
C GLN A 411 -3.94 -22.23 15.85
N SER A 412 -4.53 -21.18 15.29
CA SER A 412 -4.45 -20.84 13.88
C SER A 412 -3.99 -19.40 13.70
N ALA A 413 -2.95 -19.18 12.90
CA ALA A 413 -2.46 -17.85 12.56
C ALA A 413 -2.26 -17.75 11.04
N SER A 414 -2.73 -16.65 10.44
CA SER A 414 -2.55 -16.41 9.01
C SER A 414 -2.19 -14.96 8.70
N ASN A 415 -1.16 -14.75 7.89
CA ASN A 415 -0.86 -13.47 7.26
C ASN A 415 -1.06 -13.59 5.75
N SER A 416 -1.80 -12.65 5.17
CA SER A 416 -1.99 -12.54 3.71
C SER A 416 -1.63 -11.13 3.24
N ASN A 417 -0.80 -11.06 2.20
CA ASN A 417 -0.43 -9.83 1.53
C ASN A 417 -0.60 -9.96 0.01
N SER A 418 -1.21 -8.96 -0.60
CA SER A 418 -1.31 -8.80 -2.05
C SER A 418 -0.89 -7.39 -2.45
N THR A 419 0.15 -7.28 -3.28
CA THR A 419 0.68 -6.00 -3.75
C THR A 419 0.69 -5.95 -5.28
N SER A 420 0.14 -4.88 -5.85
CA SER A 420 0.19 -4.54 -7.28
C SER A 420 0.76 -3.14 -7.47
N GLN A 421 1.83 -3.00 -8.26
CA GLN A 421 2.46 -1.71 -8.52
C GLN A 421 2.72 -1.51 -10.02
N SER A 422 2.41 -0.32 -10.53
CA SER A 422 2.65 0.10 -11.91
C SER A 422 3.34 1.45 -11.94
N ALA A 423 4.51 1.54 -12.58
CA ALA A 423 5.25 2.78 -12.77
C ALA A 423 5.55 3.00 -14.26
N GLU A 424 5.13 4.14 -14.80
CA GLU A 424 5.28 4.48 -16.22
C GLU A 424 5.90 5.88 -16.37
N SER A 425 6.85 6.03 -17.28
CA SER A 425 7.54 7.30 -17.53
C SER A 425 7.86 7.47 -19.00
N GLU A 426 7.47 8.61 -19.56
CA GLU A 426 7.69 8.93 -20.98
C GLU A 426 8.37 10.30 -21.11
N ALA A 427 9.46 10.34 -21.89
CA ALA A 427 10.20 11.57 -22.16
C ALA A 427 10.43 11.74 -23.66
N GLU A 428 9.83 12.76 -24.27
CA GLU A 428 9.79 12.90 -25.73
C GLU A 428 10.14 14.29 -26.23
N SER A 429 10.85 14.35 -27.36
CA SER A 429 11.16 15.62 -28.03
C SER A 429 10.97 15.55 -29.53
N GLU A 430 10.25 16.51 -30.10
CA GLU A 430 10.16 16.74 -31.54
C GLU A 430 10.74 18.11 -31.90
N GLN A 431 11.72 18.14 -32.80
CA GLN A 431 12.45 19.36 -33.16
C GLN A 431 12.61 19.49 -34.67
N ALA A 432 12.24 20.63 -35.22
CA ALA A 432 12.36 20.89 -36.65
C ALA A 432 12.92 22.28 -36.95
N ASN A 433 13.90 22.33 -37.86
CA ASN A 433 14.38 23.56 -38.49
C ASN A 433 14.13 23.49 -40.00
N VAL A 434 13.40 24.45 -40.54
CA VAL A 434 13.00 24.47 -41.95
C VAL A 434 13.44 25.78 -42.60
N ASN A 435 14.21 25.68 -43.68
CA ASN A 435 14.63 26.80 -44.51
C ASN A 435 14.25 26.54 -45.98
N VAL A 436 13.33 27.33 -46.53
CA VAL A 436 12.83 27.16 -47.90
C VAL A 436 12.85 28.49 -48.65
N PRO A 437 14.01 28.90 -49.19
CA PRO A 437 14.06 30.15 -49.92
C PRO A 437 13.58 29.98 -51.36
N ILE A 438 12.73 30.91 -51.80
CA ILE A 438 12.03 30.85 -53.10
C ILE A 438 12.34 32.09 -53.93
N ALA A 439 12.92 31.91 -55.12
CA ALA A 439 13.25 32.97 -56.06
C ALA A 439 12.63 32.74 -57.44
N VAL A 440 11.67 33.58 -57.83
CA VAL A 440 10.97 33.52 -59.12
C VAL A 440 11.26 34.78 -59.94
N ASN A 441 11.80 34.62 -61.15
CA ASN A 441 12.21 35.72 -62.04
C ASN A 441 13.09 36.77 -61.34
N SER A 442 13.97 36.34 -60.43
CA SER A 442 14.74 37.21 -59.55
C SER A 442 16.24 36.93 -59.73
N PRO A 443 16.82 37.32 -60.88
CA PRO A 443 18.23 37.04 -61.16
C PRO A 443 19.15 37.70 -60.13
N GLY A 444 20.25 37.01 -59.80
CA GLY A 444 21.26 37.51 -58.88
C GLY A 444 20.84 37.53 -57.41
N SER A 445 19.73 36.88 -57.04
CA SER A 445 19.32 36.78 -55.63
C SER A 445 20.18 35.80 -54.84
N ASN A 446 20.49 36.14 -53.58
CA ASN A 446 21.31 35.35 -52.66
C ASN A 446 20.55 35.01 -51.37
N ASN A 447 20.76 33.81 -50.86
CA ASN A 447 20.10 33.29 -49.66
C ASN A 447 21.02 33.07 -48.46
N GLY A 448 22.29 33.50 -48.54
CA GLY A 448 23.25 33.38 -47.44
C GLY A 448 23.57 31.93 -47.06
N ASP A 449 24.39 31.80 -46.02
CA ASP A 449 24.74 30.52 -45.41
C ASP A 449 23.64 30.09 -44.43
N VAL A 450 23.48 28.78 -44.22
CA VAL A 450 22.45 28.18 -43.37
C VAL A 450 23.11 27.29 -42.33
N ASN A 451 22.88 27.58 -41.05
CA ASN A 451 23.26 26.74 -39.92
C ASN A 451 22.00 26.29 -39.15
N GLN A 452 21.78 24.97 -39.07
CA GLN A 452 20.63 24.41 -38.37
C GLN A 452 21.09 23.35 -37.39
N SER A 453 20.67 23.47 -36.13
CA SER A 453 21.04 22.52 -35.08
C SER A 453 19.84 22.11 -34.23
N ASN A 454 19.70 20.82 -33.96
CA ASN A 454 18.79 20.30 -32.94
C ASN A 454 19.60 19.54 -31.88
N ASN A 455 19.25 19.74 -30.61
CA ASN A 455 19.82 19.01 -29.48
C ASN A 455 18.68 18.55 -28.55
N ALA A 456 18.65 17.27 -28.21
CA ALA A 456 17.65 16.71 -27.30
C ALA A 456 18.29 15.82 -26.23
N GLU A 457 17.85 15.98 -25.00
CA GLU A 457 18.14 15.08 -23.88
C GLU A 457 16.82 14.63 -23.26
N ASN A 458 16.51 13.33 -23.36
CA ASN A 458 15.27 12.75 -22.83
C ASN A 458 15.60 11.63 -21.83
N ASN A 459 15.00 11.71 -20.66
CA ASN A 459 15.34 10.92 -19.49
C ASN A 459 14.05 10.38 -18.84
N ALA A 460 13.79 9.08 -18.97
CA ALA A 460 12.60 8.42 -18.41
C ALA A 460 12.99 7.33 -17.40
N TYR A 461 12.43 7.41 -16.19
CA TYR A 461 12.79 6.53 -15.09
C TYR A 461 11.57 6.02 -14.32
N SER A 462 11.36 4.70 -14.34
CA SER A 462 10.25 4.07 -13.64
C SER A 462 10.74 3.04 -12.63
N ALA A 463 10.22 3.08 -11.41
CA ALA A 463 10.63 2.14 -10.36
C ALA A 463 9.49 1.68 -9.46
N ASN A 464 9.44 0.38 -9.16
CA ASN A 464 8.61 -0.17 -8.08
C ASN A 464 9.47 -0.84 -7.04
N HIS A 465 9.19 -0.56 -5.77
CA HIS A 465 9.82 -1.18 -4.62
C HIS A 465 8.74 -1.77 -3.71
N ASN A 466 8.86 -3.05 -3.39
CA ASN A 466 8.01 -3.75 -2.45
C ASN A 466 8.87 -4.47 -1.41
N HIS A 467 8.58 -4.22 -0.13
CA HIS A 467 9.13 -4.96 1.00
C HIS A 467 7.99 -5.60 1.79
N THR A 468 8.13 -6.86 2.18
CA THR A 468 7.07 -7.58 2.88
C THR A 468 7.63 -8.54 3.93
N ASP A 469 7.35 -8.26 5.20
CA ASP A 469 7.75 -9.11 6.33
C ASP A 469 6.52 -9.72 6.98
N GLN A 470 6.45 -11.05 7.03
CA GLN A 470 5.33 -11.78 7.62
C GLN A 470 5.81 -12.79 8.65
N SER A 471 5.32 -12.69 9.89
CA SER A 471 5.68 -13.64 10.94
C SER A 471 4.47 -14.17 11.71
N ASN A 472 4.50 -15.48 12.01
CA ASN A 472 3.59 -16.10 12.99
C ASN A 472 4.40 -16.81 14.07
N GLY A 473 4.15 -16.49 15.34
CA GLY A 473 4.70 -17.19 16.50
C GLY A 473 3.60 -17.87 17.32
N GLN A 474 3.72 -19.18 17.56
CA GLN A 474 2.74 -19.98 18.29
C GLN A 474 3.42 -20.80 19.40
N ASN A 475 2.92 -20.68 20.64
CA ASN A 475 3.37 -21.48 21.79
C ASN A 475 2.18 -22.14 22.50
N GLN A 476 2.27 -23.45 22.77
CA GLN A 476 1.26 -24.23 23.50
C GLN A 476 1.87 -25.02 24.66
N GLY A 477 1.27 -24.87 25.84
CA GLY A 477 1.57 -25.64 27.05
C GLY A 477 0.32 -26.31 27.62
N GLY A 478 0.28 -27.65 27.68
CA GLY A 478 -0.86 -28.42 28.16
C GLY A 478 -0.46 -29.46 29.21
N ALA A 479 -1.19 -29.53 30.33
CA ALA A 479 -0.95 -30.52 31.38
C ALA A 479 -2.23 -31.20 31.86
N ALA A 480 -2.29 -32.52 31.75
CA ALA A 480 -3.37 -33.35 32.31
C ALA A 480 -2.82 -34.22 33.44
N THR A 481 -3.23 -34.00 34.68
CA THR A 481 -2.71 -34.71 35.85
C THR A 481 -3.83 -35.38 36.66
N GLY A 482 -3.75 -36.70 36.82
CA GLY A 482 -4.62 -37.47 37.70
C GLY A 482 -3.85 -38.00 38.91
N VAL A 483 -4.29 -37.65 40.13
CA VAL A 483 -3.69 -38.15 41.38
C VAL A 483 -4.73 -38.95 42.17
N SER A 484 -4.42 -40.22 42.43
CA SER A 484 -5.25 -41.11 43.25
C SER A 484 -4.47 -41.57 44.48
N VAL A 485 -4.99 -41.27 45.67
CA VAL A 485 -4.40 -41.67 46.96
C VAL A 485 -5.29 -42.70 47.66
N SER A 486 -4.76 -43.91 47.88
CA SER A 486 -5.47 -45.03 48.52
C SER A 486 -4.63 -45.66 49.65
N ARG A 487 -5.17 -45.71 50.87
CA ARG A 487 -4.53 -46.42 52.00
C ARG A 487 -5.14 -47.83 52.14
N GLY A 488 -4.63 -48.80 51.38
CA GLY A 488 -4.97 -50.22 51.49
C GLY A 488 -4.20 -51.09 50.49
N ASP A 489 -3.98 -52.37 50.79
CA ASP A 489 -3.18 -53.33 50.00
C ASP A 489 -3.87 -53.85 48.71
N ASP A 490 -4.93 -53.19 48.24
CA ASP A 490 -5.61 -53.55 46.99
C ASP A 490 -4.99 -52.80 45.78
N PRO A 491 -4.78 -53.46 44.62
CA PRO A 491 -4.24 -52.80 43.45
C PRO A 491 -5.24 -51.75 42.93
N PRO A 492 -4.86 -50.47 42.80
CA PRO A 492 -5.76 -49.45 42.31
C PRO A 492 -5.92 -49.62 40.79
N GLY A 493 -7.01 -50.26 40.38
CA GLY A 493 -7.43 -50.35 38.99
C GLY A 493 -8.35 -49.20 38.62
N GLY A 494 -7.79 -48.07 38.18
CA GLY A 494 -8.56 -46.91 37.74
C GLY A 494 -7.75 -45.97 36.86
N ASN A 495 -7.47 -46.37 35.63
CA ASN A 495 -6.96 -45.45 34.61
C ASN A 495 -8.17 -44.71 33.99
N GLY A 496 -8.54 -43.56 34.55
CA GLY A 496 -9.20 -42.54 33.75
C GLY A 496 -8.25 -42.08 32.65
N GLY A 497 -8.72 -41.95 31.41
CA GLY A 497 -7.87 -41.51 30.30
C GLY A 497 -7.37 -40.08 30.53
N GLN A 498 -6.06 -39.86 30.50
CA GLN A 498 -5.47 -38.52 30.41
C GLN A 498 -5.09 -38.29 28.96
N GLN A 499 -5.61 -37.21 28.38
CA GLN A 499 -5.39 -36.87 26.98
C GLN A 499 -5.05 -35.38 26.90
N VAL A 500 -3.99 -35.08 26.16
CA VAL A 500 -3.60 -33.72 25.79
C VAL A 500 -3.50 -33.73 24.28
N ASP A 501 -4.47 -33.10 23.60
CA ASP A 501 -4.48 -32.94 22.15
C ASP A 501 -4.14 -31.48 21.81
N GLN A 502 -3.06 -31.31 21.06
CA GLN A 502 -2.53 -30.00 20.67
C GLN A 502 -2.47 -29.91 19.15
N SER A 503 -2.93 -28.79 18.61
CA SER A 503 -2.89 -28.50 17.17
C SER A 503 -2.45 -27.08 16.89
N GLN A 504 -1.51 -26.92 15.97
CA GLN A 504 -1.00 -25.63 15.50
C GLN A 504 -1.03 -25.58 13.97
N SER A 505 -1.56 -24.50 13.43
CA SER A 505 -1.51 -24.17 12.01
C SER A 505 -1.07 -22.73 11.85
N ALA A 506 -0.06 -22.50 11.01
CA ALA A 506 0.42 -21.17 10.65
C ALA A 506 0.61 -21.09 9.14
N SER A 507 0.16 -20.01 8.51
CA SER A 507 0.32 -19.77 7.08
C SER A 507 0.68 -18.32 6.79
N ASN A 508 1.70 -18.11 5.96
CA ASN A 508 1.99 -16.80 5.37
C ASN A 508 1.78 -16.93 3.86
N SER A 509 0.98 -16.05 3.28
CA SER A 509 0.79 -15.94 1.83
C SER A 509 1.15 -14.53 1.37
N ASN A 510 1.98 -14.45 0.33
CA ASN A 510 2.34 -13.21 -0.33
C ASN A 510 2.17 -13.36 -1.85
N SER A 511 1.58 -12.35 -2.48
CA SER A 511 1.45 -12.24 -3.93
C SER A 511 1.86 -10.83 -4.35
N THR A 512 2.90 -10.71 -5.16
CA THR A 512 3.40 -9.42 -5.64
C THR A 512 3.45 -9.39 -7.17
N SER A 513 2.87 -8.35 -7.77
CA SER A 513 2.94 -8.04 -9.20
C SER A 513 3.47 -6.62 -9.38
N GLN A 514 4.51 -6.45 -10.20
CA GLN A 514 5.14 -5.15 -10.46
C GLN A 514 5.39 -4.99 -11.96
N SER A 515 5.00 -3.84 -12.53
CA SER A 515 5.36 -3.42 -13.89
C SER A 515 6.01 -2.05 -13.86
N ALA A 516 7.18 -1.94 -14.47
CA ALA A 516 7.88 -0.66 -14.65
C ALA A 516 8.21 -0.51 -16.13
N GLU A 517 7.76 0.57 -16.73
CA GLU A 517 7.88 0.85 -18.16
C GLU A 517 8.42 2.27 -18.33
N SER A 518 9.42 2.45 -19.20
CA SER A 518 10.06 3.74 -19.43
C SER A 518 10.40 3.90 -20.90
N GLU A 519 10.03 5.03 -21.48
CA GLU A 519 10.23 5.34 -22.89
C GLU A 519 10.90 6.72 -23.04
N ALA A 520 11.91 6.80 -23.88
CA ALA A 520 12.64 8.04 -24.15
C ALA A 520 12.92 8.16 -25.65
N GLU A 521 12.31 9.15 -26.30
CA GLU A 521 12.32 9.28 -27.76
C GLU A 521 12.64 10.70 -28.24
N SER A 522 13.26 10.79 -29.41
CA SER A 522 13.62 12.08 -30.01
C SER A 522 13.47 12.02 -31.54
N GLU A 523 12.70 12.96 -32.09
CA GLU A 523 12.63 13.21 -33.53
C GLU A 523 13.23 14.57 -33.86
N GLN A 524 14.17 14.59 -34.81
CA GLN A 524 14.88 15.82 -35.17
C GLN A 524 15.03 15.95 -36.69
N GLU A 525 14.57 17.06 -37.25
CA GLU A 525 14.64 17.34 -38.69
C GLU A 525 15.29 18.70 -38.99
N ASN A 526 16.24 18.70 -39.94
CA ASN A 526 16.81 19.91 -40.51
C ASN A 526 16.56 19.89 -42.03
N VAL A 527 15.70 20.78 -42.51
CA VAL A 527 15.29 20.84 -43.91
C VAL A 527 15.80 22.12 -44.54
N ASN A 528 16.52 22.00 -45.66
CA ASN A 528 16.90 23.13 -46.50
C ASN A 528 16.55 22.85 -47.97
N VAL A 529 15.57 23.58 -48.53
CA VAL A 529 15.08 23.38 -49.90
C VAL A 529 15.07 24.70 -50.68
N PRO A 530 16.15 25.04 -51.39
CA PRO A 530 16.14 26.20 -52.27
C PRO A 530 15.38 25.97 -53.57
N ILE A 531 14.54 26.93 -53.93
CA ILE A 531 13.73 26.90 -55.15
C ILE A 531 14.05 28.13 -55.99
N ALA A 532 14.63 27.91 -57.18
CA ALA A 532 14.92 28.99 -58.14
C ALA A 532 14.25 28.71 -59.50
N VAL A 533 13.40 29.65 -59.95
CA VAL A 533 12.68 29.57 -61.22
C VAL A 533 12.97 30.82 -62.04
N ASN A 534 13.59 30.68 -63.22
CA ASN A 534 13.99 31.79 -64.09
C ASN A 534 14.84 32.86 -63.38
N SER A 535 15.66 32.46 -62.42
CA SER A 535 16.49 33.33 -61.59
C SER A 535 17.98 33.02 -61.82
N PRO A 536 18.56 33.38 -62.98
CA PRO A 536 19.96 33.10 -63.27
C PRO A 536 20.89 33.85 -62.32
N CYS A 537 22.06 33.26 -62.06
CA CYS A 537 23.06 33.79 -61.12
C CYS A 537 22.57 33.91 -59.67
N SER A 538 21.45 33.26 -59.31
CA SER A 538 21.07 33.09 -57.92
C SER A 538 21.90 32.01 -57.25
N ASN A 539 22.26 32.22 -55.98
CA ASN A 539 23.02 31.28 -55.17
C ASN A 539 22.34 31.04 -53.82
N ASN A 540 22.57 29.84 -53.30
CA ASN A 540 22.45 29.53 -51.89
C ASN A 540 23.87 29.39 -51.37
N GLY A 541 24.14 29.94 -50.19
CA GLY A 541 25.40 29.76 -49.50
C GLY A 541 25.61 28.33 -49.04
N ASP A 542 26.59 28.15 -48.17
CA ASP A 542 26.92 26.86 -47.58
C ASP A 542 25.86 26.46 -46.54
N VAL A 543 25.70 25.16 -46.31
CA VAL A 543 24.65 24.59 -45.44
C VAL A 543 25.31 23.64 -44.46
N ASP A 544 25.27 24.00 -43.19
CA ASP A 544 25.72 23.20 -42.06
C ASP A 544 24.49 22.78 -41.23
N GLN A 545 24.35 21.47 -41.01
CA GLN A 545 23.21 20.89 -40.30
C GLN A 545 23.69 19.84 -39.31
N SER A 546 23.19 19.88 -38.07
CA SER A 546 23.49 18.90 -37.03
C SER A 546 22.27 18.53 -36.21
N ASN A 547 22.19 17.27 -35.82
CA ASN A 547 21.19 16.72 -34.91
C ASN A 547 21.95 15.89 -33.88
N ASP A 548 21.77 16.18 -32.59
CA ASP A 548 22.35 15.44 -31.48
C ASP A 548 21.26 15.06 -30.49
N ALA A 549 21.27 13.80 -30.03
CA ALA A 549 20.21 13.26 -29.19
C ALA A 549 20.75 12.25 -28.20
N GLU A 550 20.39 12.43 -26.93
CA GLU A 550 20.62 11.49 -25.85
C GLU A 550 19.28 11.06 -25.24
N ASN A 551 18.93 9.78 -25.36
CA ASN A 551 17.69 9.23 -24.81
C ASN A 551 18.02 8.10 -23.84
N ASN A 552 17.65 8.29 -22.57
CA ASN A 552 17.89 7.35 -21.48
C ASN A 552 16.55 6.87 -20.91
N ALA A 553 16.28 5.58 -21.01
CA ALA A 553 15.12 4.94 -20.40
C ALA A 553 15.56 3.85 -19.42
N TYR A 554 15.06 3.91 -18.18
CA TYR A 554 15.41 2.96 -17.13
C TYR A 554 14.19 2.53 -16.31
N SER A 555 13.91 1.23 -16.31
CA SER A 555 12.82 0.65 -15.55
C SER A 555 13.31 -0.40 -14.56
N ALA A 556 12.84 -0.37 -13.32
CA ALA A 556 13.26 -1.31 -12.28
C ALA A 556 12.11 -1.77 -11.37
N ASN A 557 12.11 -3.06 -11.06
CA ASN A 557 11.22 -3.65 -10.06
C ASN A 557 12.07 -4.32 -8.99
N HIS A 558 11.85 -3.96 -7.73
CA HIS A 558 12.50 -4.56 -6.57
C HIS A 558 11.45 -5.15 -5.62
N ASN A 559 11.65 -6.39 -5.22
CA ASN A 559 10.78 -7.08 -4.28
C ASN A 559 11.63 -7.88 -3.27
N GLU A 560 11.46 -7.56 -1.99
CA GLU A 560 12.02 -8.29 -0.85
C GLU A 560 10.86 -8.89 -0.03
N THR A 561 11.00 -10.13 0.41
CA THR A 561 9.94 -10.84 1.13
C THR A 561 10.54 -11.81 2.13
N ASP A 562 10.32 -11.56 3.42
CA ASP A 562 10.70 -12.46 4.51
C ASP A 562 9.44 -13.07 5.15
N GLN A 563 9.45 -14.39 5.33
CA GLN A 563 8.33 -15.13 5.90
C GLN A 563 8.80 -16.12 6.95
N ASP A 564 8.36 -15.94 8.19
CA ASP A 564 8.70 -16.79 9.32
C ASP A 564 7.47 -17.40 9.99
N ASN A 565 7.58 -18.69 10.34
CA ASN A 565 6.60 -19.39 11.18
C ASN A 565 7.36 -20.11 12.29
N TRP A 566 7.13 -19.71 13.54
CA TRP A 566 7.73 -20.31 14.72
C TRP A 566 6.66 -21.01 15.57
N GLN A 567 6.90 -22.27 15.91
CA GLN A 567 5.97 -23.13 16.65
C GLN A 567 6.71 -23.86 17.77
N ASP A 568 6.20 -23.76 18.99
CA ASP A 568 6.66 -24.53 20.17
C ASP A 568 5.47 -25.20 20.87
N GLN A 569 5.65 -26.46 21.27
CA GLN A 569 4.62 -27.30 21.88
C GLN A 569 5.19 -28.10 23.05
N GLY A 570 4.54 -28.01 24.21
CA GLY A 570 4.82 -28.81 25.39
C GLY A 570 3.53 -29.42 25.96
N GLY A 571 3.45 -30.75 26.00
CA GLY A 571 2.33 -31.49 26.57
C GLY A 571 2.79 -32.51 27.61
N ALA A 572 2.11 -32.58 28.78
CA ALA A 572 2.39 -33.57 29.81
C ALA A 572 1.11 -34.21 30.35
N ALA A 573 0.94 -35.52 30.11
CA ALA A 573 -0.10 -36.34 30.74
C ALA A 573 0.53 -37.22 31.83
N THR A 574 0.12 -37.06 33.10
CA THR A 574 0.71 -37.80 34.23
C THR A 574 -0.35 -38.41 35.14
N ALA A 575 -0.32 -39.74 35.28
CA ALA A 575 -1.07 -40.48 36.29
C ALA A 575 -0.15 -40.81 37.48
N ARG A 576 -0.50 -40.39 38.70
CA ARG A 576 0.24 -40.75 39.90
C ARG A 576 -0.66 -41.47 40.91
N THR A 577 -0.36 -42.74 41.14
CA THR A 577 -0.99 -43.58 42.17
C THR A 577 -0.07 -43.67 43.39
N SER A 578 -0.62 -43.44 44.60
CA SER A 578 0.15 -43.55 45.86
C SER A 578 -0.60 -44.23 46.98
#